data_AF-A0A7M7M724-F1
#
_entry.id   AF-A0A7M7M724-F1
#
_cell.length_a   1.000
_cell.length_b   1.000
_cell.length_c   1.000
_cell.angle_alpha   90.00
_cell.angle_beta   90.00
_cell.angle_gamma   90.00
#
_symmetry.space_group_name_H-M   'P 1'
#
loop_
_entity.id
_entity.type
_entity.pdbx_description
1 polymer ?
#
loop_
_entity_poly.entity_id
_entity_poly.type
_entity_poly.pdbx_seq_one_letter_code
_entity_poly.pdbx_strand_id
1 'polypeptide(L)'
;MKHQGCSTLVYRSLLRGGRTNMIQGVSERERLHLEAALRLAEGSMHTACEVWEKILQSHPTDMLAIKAAHDCYFYLGKQQDMRTSIERVMPKWKTDLPLYSYLYGMQAFGLCETGSYEKASQMALRGLELNRNDAWATHANAHVFEMTTQPSQGISFMSRTVADWQPCGLLACHNFWHWALYHIEKGETEAAIDLFDSEVEKRCGSGSMLDYVDGASLLYRLELEGINVGRRWTSLYAVTKEHLYDHILVFNDAHFAMTLLGLKDKEHFNKFQGSLNSVEDVAEIDNTKITTLFGKKLIQAMKDYSEGNFDACASVLIPLESQLVQMGGSDAQRDVFNLLLLNAAIRSHNHQEDAKKLLDCRAAVRRASPMVNRLKKRLVP
;
A
#
# COMPACT_ATOMS: atom_id res chain seq x y z
N MET A 1 -31.69 2.19 -14.22
CA MET A 1 -30.90 3.36 -14.66
C MET A 1 -31.35 4.60 -13.90
N LYS A 2 -30.57 5.01 -12.89
CA LYS A 2 -30.33 6.40 -12.42
C LYS A 2 -29.78 6.33 -10.98
N HIS A 3 -28.60 6.94 -10.80
CA HIS A 3 -27.90 7.27 -9.56
C HIS A 3 -27.28 6.13 -8.73
N GLN A 4 -26.15 5.60 -9.20
CA GLN A 4 -25.13 4.93 -8.37
C GLN A 4 -23.73 5.58 -8.53
N GLY A 5 -23.70 6.90 -8.71
CA GLY A 5 -22.46 7.69 -8.74
C GLY A 5 -22.35 8.67 -7.57
N CYS A 6 -22.81 8.28 -6.38
CA CYS A 6 -23.19 9.23 -5.33
C CYS A 6 -22.30 9.27 -4.07
N SER A 7 -21.23 8.49 -3.93
CA SER A 7 -20.39 8.62 -2.73
C SER A 7 -19.50 9.88 -2.79
N THR A 8 -18.90 10.18 -3.95
CA THR A 8 -18.11 11.42 -4.15
C THR A 8 -18.98 12.69 -4.19
N LEU A 9 -20.24 12.59 -4.66
CA LEU A 9 -21.15 13.73 -4.73
C LEU A 9 -21.73 14.13 -3.35
N VAL A 10 -21.89 13.18 -2.42
CA VAL A 10 -22.39 13.46 -1.07
C VAL A 10 -21.37 14.25 -0.25
N TYR A 11 -20.06 13.91 -0.35
CA TYR A 11 -18.99 14.72 0.24
C TYR A 11 -18.92 16.13 -0.39
N ARG A 12 -19.07 16.23 -1.72
CA ARG A 12 -19.12 17.52 -2.41
C ARG A 12 -20.27 18.40 -1.93
N SER A 13 -21.43 17.84 -1.54
CA SER A 13 -22.58 18.63 -1.08
C SER A 13 -22.41 19.13 0.36
N LEU A 14 -21.88 18.30 1.26
CA LEU A 14 -21.59 18.67 2.65
C LEU A 14 -20.48 19.73 2.74
N LEU A 15 -19.46 19.66 1.89
CA LEU A 15 -18.36 20.63 1.86
C LEU A 15 -18.71 21.92 1.09
N ARG A 16 -19.56 21.85 0.03
CA ARG A 16 -20.07 23.06 -0.65
C ARG A 16 -21.01 23.89 0.22
N GLY A 17 -21.65 23.30 1.23
CA GLY A 17 -22.38 24.02 2.27
C GLY A 17 -21.47 24.85 3.18
N GLY A 18 -20.19 24.47 3.28
CA GLY A 18 -19.12 25.23 3.92
C GLY A 18 -18.43 26.18 2.94
N ARG A 19 -19.19 27.02 2.22
CA ARG A 19 -18.59 28.22 1.63
C ARG A 19 -17.92 28.99 2.77
N THR A 20 -16.66 29.34 2.57
CA THR A 20 -15.80 30.14 3.44
C THR A 20 -16.46 31.47 3.80
N ASN A 21 -17.42 31.44 4.72
CA ASN A 21 -17.60 32.57 5.61
C ASN A 21 -16.29 32.66 6.37
N MET A 22 -15.57 33.77 6.18
CA MET A 22 -14.30 34.02 6.86
C MET A 22 -14.51 33.80 8.35
N ILE A 23 -14.04 32.67 8.87
CA ILE A 23 -14.01 32.42 10.31
C ILE A 23 -13.08 33.49 10.86
N GLN A 24 -13.66 34.47 11.56
CA GLN A 24 -12.88 35.56 12.13
C GLN A 24 -11.92 35.00 13.19
N GLY A 25 -10.66 35.45 13.16
CA GLY A 25 -9.63 35.03 14.11
C GLY A 25 -8.80 33.81 13.72
N VAL A 26 -8.98 33.26 12.50
CA VAL A 26 -8.17 32.13 12.01
C VAL A 26 -6.83 32.63 11.46
N SER A 27 -5.74 32.02 11.91
CA SER A 27 -4.39 32.30 11.42
C SER A 27 -4.19 31.80 9.99
N GLU A 28 -3.20 32.36 9.26
CA GLU A 28 -2.88 31.89 7.91
C GLU A 28 -2.54 30.38 7.89
N ARG A 29 -1.84 29.89 8.91
CA ARG A 29 -1.51 28.47 9.08
C ARG A 29 -2.75 27.58 9.15
N GLU A 30 -3.73 27.96 9.97
CA GLU A 30 -4.99 27.22 10.11
C GLU A 30 -5.83 27.30 8.83
N ARG A 31 -5.84 28.45 8.15
CA ARG A 31 -6.50 28.61 6.84
C ARG A 31 -5.91 27.65 5.80
N LEU A 32 -4.59 27.51 5.75
CA LEU A 32 -3.90 26.59 4.84
C LEU A 32 -4.19 25.12 5.21
N HIS A 33 -4.25 24.75 6.49
CA HIS A 33 -4.66 23.40 6.87
C HIS A 33 -6.08 23.06 6.41
N LEU A 34 -7.03 23.99 6.58
CA LEU A 34 -8.39 23.81 6.11
C LEU A 34 -8.44 23.67 4.58
N GLU A 35 -7.69 24.53 3.87
CA GLU A 35 -7.58 24.46 2.42
C GLU A 35 -7.04 23.09 1.97
N ALA A 36 -5.94 22.61 2.55
CA ALA A 36 -5.38 21.30 2.23
C ALA A 36 -6.34 20.14 2.53
N ALA A 37 -7.04 20.18 3.67
CA ALA A 37 -8.01 19.15 4.04
C ALA A 37 -9.20 19.10 3.06
N LEU A 38 -9.68 20.25 2.59
CA LEU A 38 -10.73 20.32 1.56
C LEU A 38 -10.24 19.75 0.23
N ARG A 39 -9.01 20.07 -0.19
CA ARG A 39 -8.41 19.49 -1.41
C ARG A 39 -8.27 17.97 -1.32
N LEU A 40 -7.82 17.46 -0.17
CA LEU A 40 -7.74 16.01 0.07
C LEU A 40 -9.14 15.37 -0.02
N ALA A 41 -10.15 15.96 0.62
CA ALA A 41 -11.52 15.45 0.58
C ALA A 41 -12.16 15.49 -0.82
N GLU A 42 -11.70 16.38 -1.69
CA GLU A 42 -12.10 16.46 -3.10
C GLU A 42 -11.36 15.45 -4.00
N GLY A 43 -10.33 14.76 -3.46
CA GLY A 43 -9.48 13.84 -4.19
C GLY A 43 -8.29 14.49 -4.90
N SER A 44 -8.03 15.79 -4.66
CA SER A 44 -6.88 16.54 -5.13
C SER A 44 -5.70 16.43 -4.15
N MET A 45 -5.23 15.20 -3.93
CA MET A 45 -4.14 14.89 -2.99
C MET A 45 -2.85 15.65 -3.33
N HIS A 46 -2.52 15.81 -4.62
CA HIS A 46 -1.34 16.55 -5.05
C HIS A 46 -1.39 18.00 -4.58
N THR A 47 -2.51 18.68 -4.82
CA THR A 47 -2.71 20.06 -4.36
C THR A 47 -2.75 20.15 -2.84
N ALA A 48 -3.30 19.16 -2.14
CA ALA A 48 -3.25 19.11 -0.67
C ALA A 48 -1.79 19.07 -0.16
N CYS A 49 -0.92 18.26 -0.77
CA CYS A 49 0.51 18.25 -0.45
C CYS A 49 1.16 19.61 -0.67
N GLU A 50 0.91 20.27 -1.82
CA GLU A 50 1.48 21.60 -2.10
C GLU A 50 1.10 22.64 -1.03
N VAL A 51 -0.14 22.58 -0.53
CA VAL A 51 -0.61 23.47 0.53
C VAL A 51 0.04 23.14 1.87
N TRP A 52 0.19 21.86 2.25
CA TRP A 52 0.93 21.50 3.47
C TRP A 52 2.42 21.83 3.38
N GLU A 53 3.05 21.65 2.22
CA GLU A 53 4.44 22.06 1.99
C GLU A 53 4.61 23.57 2.15
N LYS A 54 3.63 24.38 1.74
CA LYS A 54 3.62 25.82 2.00
C LYS A 54 3.60 26.15 3.50
N ILE A 55 2.88 25.36 4.31
CA ILE A 55 2.93 25.48 5.77
C ILE A 55 4.32 25.15 6.28
N LEU A 56 4.94 24.07 5.80
CA LEU A 56 6.26 23.63 6.25
C LEU A 56 7.39 24.62 5.91
N GLN A 57 7.22 25.48 4.91
CA GLN A 57 8.16 26.56 4.59
C GLN A 57 8.24 27.61 5.72
N SER A 58 7.11 27.99 6.31
CA SER A 58 7.05 28.99 7.40
C SER A 58 7.01 28.38 8.79
N HIS A 59 6.52 27.14 8.91
CA HIS A 59 6.35 26.39 10.15
C HIS A 59 6.93 24.97 9.98
N PRO A 60 8.26 24.82 9.87
CA PRO A 60 8.90 23.52 9.62
C PRO A 60 8.70 22.50 10.76
N THR A 61 8.28 22.96 11.95
CA THR A 61 7.98 22.11 13.10
C THR A 61 6.50 21.74 13.23
N ASP A 62 5.72 21.88 12.16
CA ASP A 62 4.33 21.47 12.12
C ASP A 62 4.20 19.96 11.88
N MET A 63 3.93 19.20 12.94
CA MET A 63 3.77 17.73 12.83
C MET A 63 2.57 17.33 11.97
N LEU A 64 1.48 18.08 12.01
CA LEU A 64 0.27 17.72 11.28
C LEU A 64 0.50 17.90 9.77
N ALA A 65 1.11 19.02 9.37
CA ALA A 65 1.40 19.30 7.98
C ALA A 65 2.38 18.26 7.40
N ILE A 66 3.46 17.94 8.13
CA ILE A 66 4.44 16.97 7.63
C ILE A 66 3.86 15.56 7.55
N LYS A 67 3.07 15.12 8.55
CA LYS A 67 2.47 13.78 8.53
C LYS A 67 1.43 13.64 7.42
N ALA A 68 0.58 14.65 7.24
CA ALA A 68 -0.44 14.63 6.20
C ALA A 68 0.17 14.67 4.79
N ALA A 69 1.21 15.48 4.58
CA ALA A 69 1.96 15.50 3.32
C ALA A 69 2.63 14.14 3.05
N HIS A 70 3.27 13.56 4.07
CA HIS A 70 3.92 12.25 4.00
C HIS A 70 2.95 11.14 3.56
N ASP A 71 1.77 11.07 4.17
CA ASP A 71 0.72 10.10 3.81
C ASP A 71 0.18 10.30 2.39
N CYS A 72 -0.06 11.56 1.99
CA CYS A 72 -0.53 11.84 0.63
C CYS A 72 0.54 11.51 -0.42
N TYR A 73 1.82 11.80 -0.15
CA TYR A 73 2.90 11.37 -1.05
C TYR A 73 2.98 9.85 -1.18
N PHE A 74 2.73 9.11 -0.09
CA PHE A 74 2.62 7.65 -0.13
C PHE A 74 1.47 7.19 -1.05
N TYR A 75 0.27 7.78 -0.94
CA TYR A 75 -0.85 7.43 -1.82
C TYR A 75 -0.66 7.85 -3.28
N LEU A 76 0.15 8.88 -3.54
CA LEU A 76 0.49 9.36 -4.88
C LEU A 76 1.68 8.63 -5.52
N GLY A 77 2.35 7.73 -4.80
CA GLY A 77 3.57 7.08 -5.28
C GLY A 77 4.78 8.01 -5.38
N LYS A 78 4.77 9.14 -4.66
CA LYS A 78 5.79 10.18 -4.70
C LYS A 78 6.89 9.92 -3.67
N GLN A 79 7.58 8.78 -3.80
CA GLN A 79 8.58 8.30 -2.83
C GLN A 79 9.71 9.32 -2.57
N GLN A 80 10.19 9.99 -3.63
CA GLN A 80 11.24 11.01 -3.49
C GLN A 80 10.74 12.27 -2.77
N ASP A 81 9.52 12.73 -3.05
CA ASP A 81 8.94 13.90 -2.37
C ASP A 81 8.66 13.58 -0.89
N MET A 82 8.11 12.39 -0.60
CA MET A 82 7.91 11.87 0.75
C MET A 82 9.20 11.92 1.59
N ARG A 83 10.30 11.42 1.02
CA ARG A 83 11.62 11.46 1.67
C ARG A 83 12.14 12.88 1.83
N THR A 84 12.17 13.66 0.76
CA THR A 84 12.81 14.99 0.78
C THR A 84 12.05 15.98 1.65
N SER A 85 10.73 15.81 1.82
CA SER A 85 9.92 16.61 2.74
C SER A 85 10.42 16.49 4.18
N ILE A 86 10.68 15.25 4.64
CA ILE A 86 11.23 15.00 5.98
C ILE A 86 12.66 15.56 6.09
N GLU A 87 13.51 15.31 5.08
CA GLU A 87 14.90 15.81 5.07
C GLU A 87 14.97 17.35 5.18
N ARG A 88 14.02 18.08 4.58
CA ARG A 88 13.96 19.55 4.68
C ARG A 88 13.64 20.03 6.08
N VAL A 89 12.70 19.38 6.76
CA VAL A 89 12.21 19.86 8.06
C VAL A 89 13.07 19.37 9.21
N MET A 90 13.61 18.15 9.15
CA MET A 90 14.28 17.48 10.28
C MET A 90 15.38 18.33 10.96
N PRO A 91 16.26 19.06 10.25
CA PRO A 91 17.27 19.93 10.88
C PRO A 91 16.70 21.13 11.66
N LYS A 92 15.43 21.46 11.47
CA LYS A 92 14.74 22.57 12.16
C LYS A 92 14.08 22.12 13.46
N TRP A 93 13.96 20.81 13.69
CA TRP A 93 13.38 20.27 14.91
C TRP A 93 14.43 20.12 16.00
N LYS A 94 14.00 20.38 17.24
CA LYS A 94 14.80 20.17 18.45
C LYS A 94 14.31 18.94 19.21
N THR A 95 15.20 18.33 19.98
CA THR A 95 14.93 17.08 20.70
C THR A 95 13.90 17.21 21.83
N ASP A 96 13.64 18.42 22.30
CA ASP A 96 12.65 18.75 23.33
C ASP A 96 11.25 19.00 22.76
N LEU A 97 11.09 19.08 21.43
CA LEU A 97 9.78 19.25 20.82
C LEU A 97 8.95 17.96 20.91
N PRO A 98 7.64 18.07 21.19
CA PRO A 98 6.74 16.93 21.15
C PRO A 98 6.81 16.22 19.79
N LEU A 99 6.67 14.90 19.81
CA LEU A 99 6.62 14.06 18.61
C LEU A 99 7.91 14.00 17.77
N TYR A 100 9.01 14.63 18.22
CA TYR A 100 10.31 14.64 17.54
C TYR A 100 10.79 13.24 17.11
N SER A 101 10.60 12.22 17.96
CA SER A 101 11.03 10.85 17.68
C SER A 101 10.39 10.28 16.41
N TYR A 102 9.14 10.64 16.11
CA TYR A 102 8.39 10.09 14.97
C TYR A 102 8.95 10.55 13.61
N LEU A 103 9.73 11.63 13.57
CA LEU A 103 10.46 12.04 12.36
C LEU A 103 11.43 10.96 11.89
N TYR A 104 12.03 10.22 12.81
CA TYR A 104 12.97 9.16 12.47
C TYR A 104 12.28 8.00 11.76
N GLY A 105 11.09 7.60 12.20
CA GLY A 105 10.28 6.60 11.50
C GLY A 105 9.88 7.06 10.09
N MET A 106 9.41 8.30 9.95
CA MET A 106 9.03 8.87 8.65
C MET A 106 10.22 8.97 7.69
N GLN A 107 11.38 9.41 8.18
CA GLN A 107 12.63 9.48 7.41
C GLN A 107 13.13 8.08 7.04
N ALA A 108 13.09 7.13 7.98
CA ALA A 108 13.48 5.74 7.73
C ALA A 108 12.65 5.12 6.61
N PHE A 109 11.33 5.32 6.64
CA PHE A 109 10.46 4.82 5.59
C PHE A 109 10.76 5.48 4.23
N GLY A 110 10.92 6.80 4.18
CA GLY A 110 11.31 7.50 2.94
C GLY A 110 12.67 7.06 2.39
N LEU A 111 13.65 6.78 3.25
CA LEU A 111 14.94 6.22 2.86
C LEU A 111 14.78 4.79 2.30
N CYS A 112 13.94 3.96 2.92
CA CYS A 112 13.69 2.60 2.47
C CYS A 112 13.04 2.57 1.09
N GLU A 113 11.97 3.36 0.90
CA GLU A 113 11.23 3.47 -0.36
C GLU A 113 12.03 4.18 -1.48
N THR A 114 13.25 4.63 -1.20
CA THR A 114 14.20 5.18 -2.20
C THR A 114 15.50 4.38 -2.24
N GLY A 115 15.50 3.14 -1.73
CA GLY A 115 16.60 2.18 -1.85
C GLY A 115 17.80 2.42 -0.92
N SER A 116 17.70 3.36 0.04
CA SER A 116 18.77 3.66 1.01
C SER A 116 18.63 2.81 2.28
N TYR A 117 18.63 1.49 2.14
CA TYR A 117 18.22 0.53 3.19
C TYR A 117 19.06 0.58 4.47
N GLU A 118 20.38 0.70 4.38
CA GLU A 118 21.25 0.75 5.57
C GLU A 118 20.96 2.01 6.40
N LYS A 119 20.81 3.16 5.73
CA LYS A 119 20.45 4.42 6.38
C LYS A 119 19.03 4.38 6.94
N ALA A 120 18.10 3.73 6.23
CA ALA A 120 16.74 3.52 6.70
C ALA A 120 16.73 2.75 8.03
N SER A 121 17.46 1.64 8.12
CA SER A 121 17.55 0.86 9.37
C SER A 121 18.17 1.67 10.51
N GLN A 122 19.25 2.40 10.25
CA GLN A 122 19.86 3.29 11.25
C GLN A 122 18.88 4.33 11.79
N MET A 123 18.08 4.96 10.91
CA MET A 123 17.07 5.93 11.32
C MET A 123 15.94 5.27 12.11
N ALA A 124 15.45 4.12 11.66
CA ALA A 124 14.39 3.39 12.36
C ALA A 124 14.82 2.98 13.77
N LEU A 125 16.00 2.38 13.91
CA LEU A 125 16.56 2.00 15.21
C LEU A 125 16.78 3.22 16.11
N ARG A 126 17.25 4.34 15.57
CA ARG A 126 17.36 5.59 16.33
C ARG A 126 16.01 6.10 16.82
N GLY A 127 14.96 5.99 16.00
CA GLY A 127 13.59 6.31 16.40
C GLY A 127 13.13 5.44 17.58
N LEU A 128 13.41 4.13 17.52
CA LEU A 128 13.06 3.18 18.58
C LEU A 128 13.87 3.36 19.87
N GLU A 129 15.12 3.83 19.79
CA GLU A 129 15.90 4.23 20.97
C GLU A 129 15.25 5.41 21.71
N LEU A 130 14.67 6.36 20.96
CA LEU A 130 14.00 7.53 21.53
C LEU A 130 12.59 7.20 22.00
N ASN A 131 11.89 6.33 21.27
CA ASN A 131 10.54 5.89 21.57
C ASN A 131 10.34 4.43 21.14
N ARG A 132 10.50 3.50 22.08
CA ARG A 132 10.34 2.07 21.82
C ARG A 132 8.97 1.69 21.26
N ASN A 133 7.93 2.47 21.55
CA ASN A 133 6.55 2.21 21.13
C ASN A 133 6.19 2.87 19.78
N ASP A 134 7.17 3.42 19.07
CA ASP A 134 6.96 3.92 17.71
C ASP A 134 6.76 2.76 16.73
N ALA A 135 5.49 2.39 16.52
CA ALA A 135 5.11 1.35 15.57
C ALA A 135 5.47 1.71 14.11
N TRP A 136 5.59 2.99 13.77
CA TRP A 136 5.97 3.44 12.43
C TRP A 136 7.47 3.22 12.19
N ALA A 137 8.32 3.48 13.18
CA ALA A 137 9.74 3.13 13.13
C ALA A 137 9.94 1.61 13.06
N THR A 138 9.15 0.83 13.80
CA THR A 138 9.13 -0.65 13.69
C THR A 138 8.78 -1.08 12.27
N HIS A 139 7.68 -0.54 11.72
CA HIS A 139 7.23 -0.78 10.35
C HIS A 139 8.32 -0.45 9.32
N ALA A 140 8.97 0.71 9.42
CA ALA A 140 10.04 1.09 8.51
C ALA A 140 11.22 0.11 8.54
N ASN A 141 11.57 -0.42 9.72
CA ASN A 141 12.62 -1.45 9.82
C ASN A 141 12.15 -2.82 9.31
N ALA A 142 10.88 -3.16 9.48
CA ALA A 142 10.28 -4.35 8.89
C ALA A 142 10.38 -4.31 7.35
N HIS A 143 10.10 -3.15 6.77
CA HIS A 143 10.34 -2.85 5.38
C HIS A 143 11.80 -3.11 4.97
N VAL A 144 12.78 -2.65 5.75
CA VAL A 144 14.20 -2.90 5.42
C VAL A 144 14.50 -4.39 5.34
N PHE A 145 14.06 -5.20 6.31
CA PHE A 145 14.28 -6.65 6.26
C PHE A 145 13.62 -7.30 5.04
N GLU A 146 12.42 -6.84 4.66
CA GLU A 146 11.72 -7.32 3.47
C GLU A 146 12.48 -6.97 2.19
N MET A 147 12.84 -5.70 2.01
CA MET A 147 13.49 -5.21 0.79
C MET A 147 14.92 -5.74 0.62
N THR A 148 15.60 -6.06 1.73
CA THR A 148 16.95 -6.64 1.73
C THR A 148 16.97 -8.16 1.79
N THR A 149 15.81 -8.82 1.72
CA THR A 149 15.70 -10.30 1.73
C THR A 149 16.31 -10.94 3.00
N GLN A 150 15.99 -10.38 4.17
CA GLN A 150 16.46 -10.86 5.48
C GLN A 150 15.32 -11.39 6.37
N PRO A 151 14.51 -12.36 5.91
CA PRO A 151 13.29 -12.78 6.60
C PRO A 151 13.53 -13.34 8.00
N SER A 152 14.63 -14.08 8.23
CA SER A 152 14.95 -14.62 9.57
C SER A 152 15.24 -13.52 10.59
N GLN A 153 15.89 -12.42 10.17
CA GLN A 153 16.14 -11.28 11.05
C GLN A 153 14.84 -10.51 11.30
N GLY A 154 14.01 -10.33 10.27
CA GLY A 154 12.67 -9.78 10.38
C GLY A 154 11.81 -10.52 11.40
N ILE A 155 11.67 -11.84 11.28
CA ILE A 155 10.93 -12.69 12.23
C ILE A 155 11.46 -12.52 13.65
N SER A 156 12.79 -12.55 13.83
CA SER A 156 13.42 -12.37 15.14
C SER A 156 13.19 -10.99 15.73
N PHE A 157 13.18 -9.94 14.90
CA PHE A 157 12.90 -8.57 15.32
C PHE A 157 11.43 -8.43 15.75
N MET A 158 10.49 -8.80 14.86
CA MET A 158 9.05 -8.66 15.11
C MET A 158 8.61 -9.44 16.36
N SER A 159 9.08 -10.68 16.53
CA SER A 159 8.75 -11.51 17.70
C SER A 159 9.27 -10.94 19.01
N ARG A 160 10.50 -10.43 19.06
CA ARG A 160 11.10 -9.89 20.30
C ARG A 160 10.51 -8.56 20.72
N THR A 161 9.99 -7.77 19.78
CA THR A 161 9.46 -6.44 20.04
C THR A 161 7.93 -6.38 20.00
N VAL A 162 7.24 -7.51 19.88
CA VAL A 162 5.76 -7.56 19.70
C VAL A 162 5.01 -6.74 20.74
N ALA A 163 5.41 -6.79 22.01
CA ALA A 163 4.79 -6.02 23.09
C ALA A 163 4.91 -4.49 22.92
N ASP A 164 5.87 -4.02 22.12
CA ASP A 164 6.12 -2.59 21.91
C ASP A 164 5.21 -1.99 20.86
N TRP A 165 4.98 -2.70 19.75
CA TRP A 165 4.26 -2.19 18.58
C TRP A 165 2.84 -2.75 18.43
N GLN A 166 2.53 -3.92 18.99
CA GLN A 166 1.19 -4.54 18.91
C GLN A 166 0.07 -3.69 19.54
N PRO A 167 0.30 -2.89 20.60
CA PRO A 167 -0.72 -1.97 21.12
C PRO A 167 -1.11 -0.83 20.17
N CYS A 168 -0.29 -0.54 19.14
CA CYS A 168 -0.59 0.52 18.18
C CYS A 168 -1.64 0.05 17.16
N GLY A 169 -2.91 0.41 17.39
CA GLY A 169 -4.02 -0.06 16.56
C GLY A 169 -3.87 0.21 15.06
N LEU A 170 -3.32 1.37 14.67
CA LEU A 170 -3.22 1.76 13.25
C LEU A 170 -2.20 0.94 12.43
N LEU A 171 -1.18 0.37 13.07
CA LEU A 171 -0.08 -0.33 12.38
C LEU A 171 0.13 -1.76 12.85
N ALA A 172 -0.53 -2.21 13.92
CA ALA A 172 -0.35 -3.57 14.42
C ALA A 172 -0.69 -4.62 13.37
N CYS A 173 -1.80 -4.46 12.63
CA CYS A 173 -2.17 -5.37 11.55
C CYS A 173 -1.06 -5.44 10.49
N HIS A 174 -0.61 -4.27 10.03
CA HIS A 174 0.40 -4.15 8.99
C HIS A 174 1.76 -4.73 9.40
N ASN A 175 2.13 -4.58 10.67
CA ASN A 175 3.33 -5.20 11.22
C ASN A 175 3.22 -6.73 11.29
N PHE A 176 2.06 -7.28 11.64
CA PHE A 176 1.81 -8.72 11.53
C PHE A 176 1.79 -9.21 10.08
N TRP A 177 1.30 -8.39 9.14
CA TRP A 177 1.35 -8.68 7.72
C TRP A 177 2.79 -8.82 7.20
N HIS A 178 3.69 -7.88 7.55
CA HIS A 178 5.12 -8.03 7.24
C HIS A 178 5.73 -9.30 7.84
N TRP A 179 5.37 -9.62 9.09
CA TRP A 179 5.83 -10.85 9.71
C TRP A 179 5.39 -12.08 8.90
N ALA A 180 4.13 -12.11 8.45
CA ALA A 180 3.63 -13.18 7.59
C ALA A 180 4.37 -13.23 6.24
N LEU A 181 4.72 -12.08 5.65
CA LEU A 181 5.50 -12.03 4.41
C LEU A 181 6.88 -12.69 4.56
N TYR A 182 7.56 -12.53 5.69
CA TYR A 182 8.84 -13.22 5.92
C TYR A 182 8.70 -14.74 5.90
N HIS A 183 7.60 -15.26 6.45
CA HIS A 183 7.30 -16.69 6.41
C HIS A 183 6.99 -17.14 4.97
N ILE A 184 6.22 -16.37 4.19
CA ILE A 184 5.99 -16.65 2.76
C ILE A 184 7.30 -16.64 1.97
N GLU A 185 8.18 -15.66 2.19
CA GLU A 185 9.50 -15.60 1.55
C GLU A 185 10.30 -16.89 1.81
N LYS A 186 10.27 -17.41 3.05
CA LYS A 186 10.91 -18.68 3.42
C LYS A 186 10.18 -19.94 2.96
N GLY A 187 8.91 -19.82 2.56
CA GLY A 187 8.06 -20.96 2.19
C GLY A 187 7.41 -21.65 3.39
N GLU A 188 7.36 -20.97 4.54
CA GLU A 188 6.76 -21.43 5.80
C GLU A 188 5.27 -21.05 5.81
N THR A 189 4.49 -21.63 4.90
CA THR A 189 3.12 -21.19 4.59
C THR A 189 2.14 -21.36 5.75
N GLU A 190 2.30 -22.41 6.56
CA GLU A 190 1.48 -22.67 7.75
C GLU A 190 1.65 -21.55 8.78
N ALA A 191 2.87 -21.08 9.02
CA ALA A 191 3.13 -19.97 9.94
C ALA A 191 2.53 -18.65 9.44
N ALA A 192 2.53 -18.42 8.12
CA ALA A 192 1.88 -17.25 7.53
C ALA A 192 0.35 -17.32 7.67
N ILE A 193 -0.25 -18.51 7.52
CA ILE A 193 -1.68 -18.73 7.75
C ILE A 193 -2.03 -18.54 9.22
N ASP A 194 -1.22 -19.05 10.14
CA ASP A 194 -1.45 -18.88 11.57
C ASP A 194 -1.45 -17.39 11.96
N LEU A 195 -0.54 -16.59 11.41
CA LEU A 195 -0.55 -15.13 11.59
C LEU A 195 -1.79 -14.46 10.97
N PHE A 196 -2.24 -14.93 9.81
CA PHE A 196 -3.49 -14.44 9.23
C PHE A 196 -4.68 -14.69 10.18
N ASP A 197 -4.87 -15.94 10.61
CA ASP A 197 -6.03 -16.36 11.42
C ASP A 197 -6.00 -15.73 12.83
N SER A 198 -4.81 -15.67 13.44
CA SER A 198 -4.67 -15.21 14.83
C SER A 198 -4.66 -13.70 14.96
N GLU A 199 -4.14 -12.97 13.97
CA GLU A 199 -3.89 -11.53 14.09
C GLU A 199 -4.53 -10.68 12.98
N VAL A 200 -4.29 -10.99 11.70
CA VAL A 200 -4.73 -10.15 10.58
C VAL A 200 -6.25 -10.18 10.41
N GLU A 201 -6.86 -11.37 10.34
CA GLU A 201 -8.30 -11.53 10.13
C GLU A 201 -9.13 -10.80 11.20
N LYS A 202 -8.71 -10.90 12.47
CA LYS A 202 -9.37 -10.24 13.60
C LYS A 202 -9.34 -8.72 13.51
N ARG A 203 -8.36 -8.16 12.80
CA ARG A 203 -8.17 -6.71 12.64
C ARG A 203 -8.80 -6.17 11.37
N CYS A 204 -9.07 -7.00 10.36
CA CYS A 204 -9.75 -6.55 9.14
C CYS A 204 -11.11 -5.86 9.43
N GLY A 205 -11.78 -6.19 10.53
CA GLY A 205 -13.02 -5.53 10.96
C GLY A 205 -12.85 -4.19 11.70
N SER A 206 -11.64 -3.60 11.77
CA SER A 206 -11.37 -2.37 12.51
C SER A 206 -11.99 -1.10 11.89
N GLY A 207 -12.41 -1.18 10.63
CA GLY A 207 -12.79 -0.02 9.80
C GLY A 207 -11.62 0.64 9.08
N SER A 208 -10.37 0.22 9.35
CA SER A 208 -9.20 0.64 8.60
C SER A 208 -9.11 -0.10 7.27
N MET A 209 -9.01 0.65 6.16
CA MET A 209 -8.79 0.04 4.85
C MET A 209 -7.42 -0.63 4.72
N LEU A 210 -6.42 -0.18 5.50
CA LEU A 210 -5.08 -0.79 5.54
C LEU A 210 -5.16 -2.26 6.01
N ASP A 211 -5.92 -2.51 7.08
CA ASP A 211 -6.05 -3.85 7.64
C ASP A 211 -6.73 -4.81 6.65
N TYR A 212 -7.65 -4.30 5.84
CA TYR A 212 -8.28 -5.07 4.77
C TYR A 212 -7.31 -5.40 3.64
N VAL A 213 -6.60 -4.40 3.10
CA VAL A 213 -5.66 -4.63 1.97
C VAL A 213 -4.53 -5.57 2.38
N ASP A 214 -4.09 -5.51 3.64
CA ASP A 214 -3.12 -6.46 4.21
C ASP A 214 -3.66 -7.90 4.17
N GLY A 215 -4.89 -8.10 4.66
CA GLY A 215 -5.56 -9.40 4.60
C GLY A 215 -5.70 -9.93 3.17
N ALA A 216 -6.21 -9.09 2.26
CA ALA A 216 -6.40 -9.48 0.85
C ALA A 216 -5.07 -9.81 0.17
N SER A 217 -4.05 -8.98 0.36
CA SER A 217 -2.70 -9.19 -0.20
C SER A 217 -2.07 -10.48 0.33
N LEU A 218 -2.21 -10.76 1.63
CA LEU A 218 -1.65 -11.95 2.25
C LEU A 218 -2.27 -13.24 1.70
N LEU A 219 -3.61 -13.30 1.62
CA LEU A 219 -4.31 -14.45 1.03
C LEU A 219 -3.96 -14.63 -0.45
N TYR A 220 -3.89 -13.55 -1.22
CA TYR A 220 -3.56 -13.63 -2.64
C TYR A 220 -2.13 -14.16 -2.86
N ARG A 221 -1.16 -13.72 -2.04
CA ARG A 221 0.22 -14.24 -2.09
C ARG A 221 0.30 -15.72 -1.77
N LEU A 222 -0.48 -16.20 -0.78
CA LEU A 222 -0.56 -17.62 -0.45
C LEU A 222 -1.14 -18.43 -1.62
N GLU A 223 -2.18 -17.94 -2.30
CA GLU A 223 -2.73 -18.60 -3.49
C GLU A 223 -1.73 -18.63 -4.66
N LEU A 224 -0.95 -17.57 -4.88
CA LEU A 224 0.15 -17.55 -5.86
C LEU A 224 1.27 -18.56 -5.52
N GLU A 225 1.42 -18.93 -4.25
CA GLU A 225 2.30 -20.02 -3.80
C GLU A 225 1.65 -21.41 -3.93
N GLY A 226 0.41 -21.49 -4.43
CA GLY A 226 -0.34 -22.74 -4.62
C GLY A 226 -1.08 -23.22 -3.37
N ILE A 227 -1.20 -22.38 -2.35
CA ILE A 227 -1.86 -22.71 -1.09
C ILE A 227 -3.36 -22.46 -1.19
N ASN A 228 -4.16 -23.42 -0.73
CA ASN A 228 -5.60 -23.25 -0.63
C ASN A 228 -5.98 -22.48 0.64
N VAL A 229 -6.36 -21.22 0.48
CA VAL A 229 -6.76 -20.35 1.60
C VAL A 229 -8.22 -20.54 2.06
N GLY A 230 -9.03 -21.26 1.27
CA GLY A 230 -10.38 -21.68 1.63
C GLY A 230 -11.34 -20.52 1.95
N ARG A 231 -12.06 -20.65 3.08
CA ARG A 231 -13.13 -19.72 3.51
C ARG A 231 -12.67 -18.33 3.93
N ARG A 232 -11.36 -18.07 3.99
CA ARG A 232 -10.79 -16.80 4.46
C ARG A 232 -11.17 -15.59 3.60
N TRP A 233 -11.49 -15.81 2.33
CA TRP A 233 -12.02 -14.75 1.47
C TRP A 233 -13.40 -14.23 1.93
N THR A 234 -14.22 -15.07 2.57
CA THR A 234 -15.57 -14.71 3.00
C THR A 234 -15.55 -13.67 4.11
N SER A 235 -14.60 -13.76 5.05
CA SER A 235 -14.47 -12.76 6.12
C SER A 235 -14.07 -11.39 5.57
N LEU A 236 -13.14 -11.36 4.60
CA LEU A 236 -12.72 -10.12 3.94
C LEU A 236 -13.84 -9.46 3.14
N TYR A 237 -14.65 -10.23 2.40
CA TYR A 237 -15.78 -9.67 1.65
C TYR A 237 -16.86 -9.06 2.55
N ALA A 238 -17.10 -9.66 3.72
CA ALA A 238 -18.08 -9.13 4.67
C ALA A 238 -17.75 -7.70 5.13
N VAL A 239 -16.45 -7.36 5.20
CA VAL A 239 -15.96 -6.04 5.57
C VAL A 239 -16.10 -5.02 4.43
N THR A 240 -15.93 -5.43 3.17
CA THR A 240 -15.75 -4.47 2.05
C THR A 240 -16.86 -4.39 1.04
N LYS A 241 -17.89 -5.25 1.14
CA LYS A 241 -19.03 -5.26 0.20
C LYS A 241 -19.71 -3.89 0.00
N GLU A 242 -19.69 -3.02 1.02
CA GLU A 242 -20.29 -1.68 0.96
C GLU A 242 -19.41 -0.65 0.23
N HIS A 243 -18.11 -0.94 0.09
CA HIS A 243 -17.09 -0.05 -0.48
C HIS A 243 -16.68 -0.42 -1.91
N LEU A 244 -17.17 -1.53 -2.46
CA LEU A 244 -16.77 -2.03 -3.78
C LEU A 244 -16.95 -0.99 -4.90
N TYR A 245 -17.88 -0.06 -4.74
CA TYR A 245 -18.23 0.90 -5.78
C TYR A 245 -17.70 2.32 -5.51
N ASP A 246 -16.82 2.49 -4.51
CA ASP A 246 -16.29 3.80 -4.13
C ASP A 246 -15.21 4.32 -5.08
N HIS A 247 -14.34 3.44 -5.59
CA HIS A 247 -13.27 3.75 -6.56
C HIS A 247 -12.40 4.97 -6.20
N ILE A 248 -12.08 5.14 -4.91
CA ILE A 248 -11.27 6.26 -4.40
C ILE A 248 -9.78 6.05 -4.72
N LEU A 249 -9.29 4.82 -4.53
CA LEU A 249 -7.91 4.41 -4.80
C LEU A 249 -7.90 3.11 -5.61
N VAL A 250 -7.28 3.13 -6.78
CA VAL A 250 -7.03 1.95 -7.62
C VAL A 250 -6.27 0.85 -6.89
N PHE A 251 -5.44 1.22 -5.91
CA PHE A 251 -4.79 0.29 -4.99
C PHE A 251 -5.82 -0.52 -4.20
N ASN A 252 -6.84 0.11 -3.63
CA ASN A 252 -7.91 -0.60 -2.92
C ASN A 252 -8.77 -1.41 -3.89
N ASP A 253 -9.08 -0.86 -5.07
CA ASP A 253 -9.83 -1.57 -6.12
C ASP A 253 -9.14 -2.88 -6.53
N ALA A 254 -7.80 -2.89 -6.60
CA ALA A 254 -7.05 -4.11 -6.87
C ALA A 254 -7.19 -5.16 -5.76
N HIS A 255 -7.27 -4.76 -4.49
CA HIS A 255 -7.48 -5.68 -3.37
C HIS A 255 -8.95 -6.16 -3.28
N PHE A 256 -9.92 -5.30 -3.66
CA PHE A 256 -11.31 -5.72 -3.85
C PHE A 256 -11.42 -6.79 -4.94
N ALA A 257 -10.72 -6.61 -6.06
CA ALA A 257 -10.63 -7.61 -7.11
C ALA A 257 -10.03 -8.93 -6.61
N MET A 258 -8.96 -8.92 -5.79
CA MET A 258 -8.41 -10.14 -5.18
C MET A 258 -9.48 -10.91 -4.41
N THR A 259 -10.27 -10.20 -3.58
CA THR A 259 -11.31 -10.83 -2.77
C THR A 259 -12.44 -11.43 -3.61
N LEU A 260 -12.95 -10.68 -4.59
CA LEU A 260 -14.03 -11.14 -5.46
C LEU A 260 -13.61 -12.34 -6.33
N LEU A 261 -12.38 -12.32 -6.87
CA LEU A 261 -11.82 -13.42 -7.65
C LEU A 261 -11.54 -14.65 -6.76
N GLY A 262 -11.01 -14.46 -5.55
CA GLY A 262 -10.78 -15.51 -4.57
C GLY A 262 -12.07 -16.22 -4.13
N LEU A 263 -13.16 -15.46 -3.99
CA LEU A 263 -14.52 -16.01 -3.78
C LEU A 263 -15.09 -16.73 -5.00
N LYS A 264 -14.50 -16.54 -6.18
CA LYS A 264 -15.03 -16.98 -7.47
C LYS A 264 -16.42 -16.40 -7.76
N ASP A 265 -16.71 -15.21 -7.22
CA ASP A 265 -17.98 -14.51 -7.38
C ASP A 265 -17.99 -13.70 -8.68
N LYS A 266 -18.30 -14.39 -9.79
CA LYS A 266 -18.31 -13.77 -11.13
C LYS A 266 -19.35 -12.66 -11.25
N GLU A 267 -20.48 -12.76 -10.55
CA GLU A 267 -21.55 -11.77 -10.67
C GLU A 267 -21.13 -10.45 -10.05
N HIS A 268 -20.66 -10.48 -8.80
CA HIS A 268 -20.21 -9.27 -8.11
C HIS A 268 -18.92 -8.72 -8.73
N PHE A 269 -18.00 -9.59 -9.18
CA PHE A 269 -16.83 -9.14 -9.93
C PHE A 269 -17.19 -8.37 -11.19
N ASN A 270 -18.12 -8.88 -12.01
CA ASN A 270 -18.52 -8.19 -13.25
C ASN A 270 -19.22 -6.85 -12.96
N LYS A 271 -20.03 -6.76 -11.88
CA LYS A 271 -20.64 -5.50 -11.45
C LYS A 271 -19.58 -4.48 -11.00
N PHE A 272 -18.65 -4.91 -10.16
CA PHE A 272 -17.51 -4.12 -9.70
C PHE A 272 -16.64 -3.63 -10.87
N GLN A 273 -16.29 -4.53 -11.78
CA GLN A 273 -15.48 -4.18 -12.95
C GLN A 273 -16.24 -3.22 -13.87
N GLY A 274 -17.56 -3.41 -14.03
CA GLY A 274 -18.42 -2.51 -14.78
C GLY A 274 -18.45 -1.08 -14.22
N SER A 275 -18.58 -0.93 -12.90
CA SER A 275 -18.53 0.38 -12.25
C SER A 275 -17.14 1.02 -12.35
N LEU A 276 -16.07 0.25 -12.14
CA LEU A 276 -14.70 0.76 -12.30
C LEU A 276 -14.45 1.23 -13.74
N ASN A 277 -14.94 0.49 -14.74
CA ASN A 277 -14.81 0.85 -16.14
C ASN A 277 -15.58 2.14 -16.49
N SER A 278 -16.60 2.50 -15.72
CA SER A 278 -17.33 3.76 -15.87
C SER A 278 -16.64 4.99 -15.28
N VAL A 279 -15.55 4.81 -14.52
CA VAL A 279 -14.74 5.93 -14.01
C VAL A 279 -14.08 6.67 -15.17
N GLU A 280 -14.34 7.97 -15.29
CA GLU A 280 -13.72 8.86 -16.27
C GLU A 280 -12.55 9.60 -15.64
N ASP A 281 -11.59 10.02 -16.46
CA ASP A 281 -10.46 10.86 -16.02
C ASP A 281 -10.99 12.27 -15.70
N VAL A 282 -10.91 12.64 -14.43
CA VAL A 282 -11.29 13.95 -13.92
C VAL A 282 -10.00 14.63 -13.48
N ALA A 283 -9.60 15.68 -14.20
CA ALA A 283 -8.31 16.34 -14.03
C ALA A 283 -8.01 16.76 -12.58
N GLU A 284 -9.03 17.10 -11.79
CA GLU A 284 -8.91 17.53 -10.40
C GLU A 284 -8.82 16.36 -9.39
N ILE A 285 -9.11 15.11 -9.79
CA ILE A 285 -9.09 13.93 -8.91
C ILE A 285 -7.94 13.02 -9.32
N ASP A 286 -6.85 13.05 -8.57
CA ASP A 286 -5.58 12.40 -8.92
C ASP A 286 -5.74 10.91 -9.27
N ASN A 287 -6.54 10.17 -8.51
CA ASN A 287 -6.64 8.72 -8.70
C ASN A 287 -7.46 8.33 -9.93
N THR A 288 -8.38 9.18 -10.41
CA THR A 288 -9.17 8.86 -11.62
C THR A 288 -8.28 8.72 -12.85
N LYS A 289 -7.25 9.57 -12.96
CA LYS A 289 -6.18 9.46 -13.94
C LYS A 289 -5.44 8.13 -13.86
N ILE A 290 -5.11 7.64 -12.66
CA ILE A 290 -4.40 6.36 -12.49
C ILE A 290 -5.30 5.19 -12.86
N THR A 291 -6.57 5.24 -12.46
CA THR A 291 -7.60 4.27 -12.84
C THR A 291 -7.75 4.15 -14.35
N THR A 292 -7.78 5.27 -15.08
CA THR A 292 -7.88 5.27 -16.55
C THR A 292 -6.56 4.92 -17.25
N LEU A 293 -5.42 5.36 -16.71
CA LEU A 293 -4.09 5.10 -17.26
C LEU A 293 -3.77 3.60 -17.28
N PHE A 294 -3.93 2.92 -16.15
CA PHE A 294 -3.65 1.49 -16.05
C PHE A 294 -4.55 0.69 -15.10
N GLY A 295 -5.27 1.33 -14.16
CA GLY A 295 -6.08 0.60 -13.17
C GLY A 295 -7.05 -0.41 -13.78
N LYS A 296 -7.83 0.01 -14.78
CA LYS A 296 -8.77 -0.87 -15.49
C LYS A 296 -8.07 -2.07 -16.13
N LYS A 297 -6.88 -1.86 -16.69
CA LYS A 297 -6.07 -2.93 -17.32
C LYS A 297 -5.52 -3.90 -16.28
N LEU A 298 -5.06 -3.39 -15.13
CA LEU A 298 -4.61 -4.22 -14.01
C LEU A 298 -5.72 -5.16 -13.52
N ILE A 299 -6.93 -4.64 -13.27
CA ILE A 299 -8.07 -5.46 -12.83
C ILE A 299 -8.46 -6.49 -13.89
N GLN A 300 -8.41 -6.13 -15.17
CA GLN A 300 -8.63 -7.08 -16.26
C GLN A 300 -7.57 -8.20 -16.26
N ALA A 301 -6.28 -7.86 -16.10
CA ALA A 301 -5.21 -8.86 -16.05
C ALA A 301 -5.33 -9.80 -14.85
N MET A 302 -5.81 -9.32 -13.69
CA MET A 302 -6.11 -10.15 -12.52
C MET A 302 -7.23 -11.16 -12.82
N LYS A 303 -8.27 -10.72 -13.53
CA LYS A 303 -9.35 -11.60 -14.02
C LYS A 303 -8.80 -12.65 -15.00
N ASP A 304 -7.98 -12.22 -15.96
CA ASP A 304 -7.37 -13.11 -16.96
C ASP A 304 -6.54 -14.21 -16.28
N TYR A 305 -5.74 -13.86 -15.27
CA TYR A 305 -5.01 -14.85 -14.46
C TYR A 305 -5.95 -15.84 -13.77
N SER A 306 -7.01 -15.34 -13.13
CA SER A 306 -8.00 -16.17 -12.43
C SER A 306 -8.76 -17.13 -13.36
N GLU A 307 -8.91 -16.77 -14.64
CA GLU A 307 -9.58 -17.59 -15.66
C GLU A 307 -8.62 -18.52 -16.40
N GLY A 308 -7.32 -18.46 -16.10
CA GLY A 308 -6.28 -19.29 -16.74
C GLY A 308 -5.68 -18.70 -18.02
N ASN A 309 -6.03 -17.46 -18.35
CA ASN A 309 -5.55 -16.74 -19.54
C ASN A 309 -4.18 -16.09 -19.25
N PHE A 310 -3.17 -16.91 -18.96
CA PHE A 310 -1.86 -16.43 -18.48
C PHE A 310 -1.11 -15.58 -19.52
N ASP A 311 -1.24 -15.90 -20.81
CA ASP A 311 -0.65 -15.10 -21.90
C ASP A 311 -1.20 -13.67 -21.90
N ALA A 312 -2.52 -13.51 -21.80
CA ALA A 312 -3.18 -12.20 -21.76
C ALA A 312 -2.78 -11.40 -20.51
N CYS A 313 -2.77 -12.06 -19.36
CA CYS A 313 -2.33 -11.46 -18.10
C CYS A 313 -0.89 -10.92 -18.20
N ALA A 314 0.06 -11.75 -18.65
CA ALA A 314 1.46 -11.36 -18.78
C ALA A 314 1.65 -10.24 -19.81
N SER A 315 1.02 -10.35 -20.98
CA SER A 315 1.05 -9.31 -22.02
C SER A 315 0.59 -7.93 -21.52
N VAL A 316 -0.40 -7.89 -20.62
CA VAL A 316 -0.87 -6.64 -20.01
C VAL A 316 0.08 -6.16 -18.92
N LEU A 317 0.57 -7.04 -18.06
CA LEU A 317 1.35 -6.64 -16.87
C LEU A 317 2.80 -6.24 -17.18
N ILE A 318 3.46 -6.87 -18.16
CA ILE A 318 4.86 -6.55 -18.53
C ILE A 318 5.06 -5.04 -18.79
N PRO A 319 4.29 -4.37 -19.67
CA PRO A 319 4.47 -2.93 -19.91
C PRO A 319 3.97 -2.03 -18.76
N LEU A 320 3.27 -2.58 -17.77
CA LEU A 320 2.74 -1.83 -16.63
C LEU A 320 3.66 -1.82 -15.41
N GLU A 321 4.60 -2.75 -15.30
CA GLU A 321 5.47 -2.95 -14.13
C GLU A 321 6.07 -1.63 -13.60
N SER A 322 6.69 -0.84 -14.48
CA SER A 322 7.33 0.43 -14.13
C SER A 322 6.36 1.56 -13.74
N GLN A 323 5.08 1.42 -14.07
CA GLN A 323 4.05 2.42 -13.82
C GLN A 323 3.33 2.19 -12.49
N LEU A 324 3.40 0.98 -11.93
CA LEU A 324 2.65 0.57 -10.74
C LEU A 324 2.93 1.46 -9.53
N VAL A 325 4.11 2.06 -9.42
CA VAL A 325 4.43 3.01 -8.33
C VAL A 325 3.40 4.15 -8.23
N GLN A 326 2.83 4.59 -9.35
CA GLN A 326 1.86 5.70 -9.39
C GLN A 326 0.52 5.39 -8.71
N MET A 327 0.23 4.12 -8.37
CA MET A 327 -0.96 3.78 -7.58
C MET A 327 -0.80 4.00 -6.08
N GLY A 328 0.41 4.39 -5.64
CA GLY A 328 0.77 4.45 -4.23
C GLY A 328 1.02 3.07 -3.62
N GLY A 329 0.94 3.00 -2.30
CA GLY A 329 1.38 1.83 -1.53
C GLY A 329 2.89 1.82 -1.33
N SER A 330 3.40 0.84 -0.61
CA SER A 330 4.84 0.62 -0.46
C SER A 330 5.39 -0.35 -1.51
N ASP A 331 6.71 -0.41 -1.68
CA ASP A 331 7.33 -1.41 -2.57
C ASP A 331 6.94 -2.84 -2.18
N ALA A 332 6.94 -3.13 -0.87
CA ALA A 332 6.52 -4.43 -0.35
C ALA A 332 5.05 -4.73 -0.69
N GLN A 333 4.14 -3.75 -0.55
CA GLN A 333 2.74 -3.93 -0.88
C GLN A 333 2.51 -4.20 -2.37
N ARG A 334 3.15 -3.41 -3.26
CA ARG A 334 3.03 -3.57 -4.71
C ARG A 334 3.68 -4.83 -5.25
N ASP A 335 4.63 -5.43 -4.53
CA ASP A 335 5.30 -6.67 -4.96
C ASP A 335 4.33 -7.81 -5.30
N VAL A 336 3.11 -7.81 -4.75
CA VAL A 336 2.06 -8.79 -5.07
C VAL A 336 1.72 -8.79 -6.57
N PHE A 337 1.77 -7.65 -7.24
CA PHE A 337 1.52 -7.52 -8.67
C PHE A 337 2.70 -8.02 -9.50
N ASN A 338 3.93 -7.86 -9.01
CA ASN A 338 5.12 -8.46 -9.60
C ASN A 338 5.09 -9.99 -9.47
N LEU A 339 4.62 -10.52 -8.32
CA LEU A 339 4.40 -11.94 -8.12
C LEU A 339 3.28 -12.48 -9.04
N LEU A 340 2.21 -11.72 -9.25
CA LEU A 340 1.17 -12.06 -10.23
C LEU A 340 1.76 -12.16 -11.64
N LEU A 341 2.50 -11.13 -12.08
CA LEU A 341 3.17 -11.11 -13.37
C LEU A 341 4.12 -12.32 -13.53
N LEU A 342 4.97 -12.59 -12.54
CA LEU A 342 5.88 -13.73 -12.56
C LEU A 342 5.13 -15.06 -12.69
N ASN A 343 4.09 -15.27 -11.87
CA ASN A 343 3.31 -16.50 -11.94
C ASN A 343 2.53 -16.62 -13.25
N ALA A 344 2.07 -15.51 -13.84
CA ALA A 344 1.44 -15.52 -15.17
C ALA A 344 2.46 -15.90 -16.24
N ALA A 345 3.62 -15.25 -16.26
CA ALA A 345 4.67 -15.52 -17.24
C ALA A 345 5.22 -16.96 -17.15
N ILE A 346 5.41 -17.50 -15.93
CA ILE A 346 5.81 -18.90 -15.71
C ILE A 346 4.78 -19.88 -16.30
N ARG A 347 3.49 -19.55 -16.25
CA ARG A 347 2.39 -20.43 -16.71
C ARG A 347 1.95 -20.16 -18.15
N SER A 348 2.49 -19.11 -18.76
CA SER A 348 2.18 -18.64 -20.11
C SER A 348 2.88 -19.49 -21.17
N HIS A 349 2.28 -19.65 -22.34
CA HIS A 349 2.93 -20.29 -23.48
C HIS A 349 3.86 -19.32 -24.22
N ASN A 350 3.51 -18.04 -24.27
CA ASN A 350 4.20 -17.03 -25.07
C ASN A 350 5.26 -16.21 -24.30
N HIS A 351 5.25 -16.26 -22.96
CA HIS A 351 6.09 -15.39 -22.11
C HIS A 351 7.11 -16.16 -21.24
N GLN A 352 7.48 -17.39 -21.61
CA GLN A 352 8.49 -18.18 -20.87
C GLN A 352 9.86 -17.50 -20.82
N GLU A 353 10.28 -16.86 -21.91
CA GLU A 353 11.54 -16.10 -21.94
C GLU A 353 11.47 -14.82 -21.09
N ASP A 354 10.30 -14.18 -21.03
CA ASP A 354 10.09 -13.03 -20.14
C ASP A 354 10.12 -13.48 -18.67
N ALA A 355 9.53 -14.64 -18.34
CA ALA A 355 9.59 -15.22 -17.00
C ALA A 355 11.04 -15.44 -16.53
N LYS A 356 11.91 -15.97 -17.39
CA LYS A 356 13.34 -16.16 -17.10
C LYS A 356 14.02 -14.81 -16.79
N LYS A 357 13.83 -13.81 -17.66
CA LYS A 357 14.40 -12.46 -17.48
C LYS A 357 13.91 -11.80 -16.20
N LEU A 358 12.61 -11.85 -15.93
CA LEU A 358 12.01 -11.28 -14.72
C LEU A 358 12.56 -11.95 -13.46
N LEU A 359 12.73 -13.28 -13.46
CA LEU A 359 13.33 -14.00 -12.34
C LEU A 359 14.81 -13.67 -12.14
N ASP A 360 15.56 -13.44 -13.21
CA ASP A 360 16.96 -13.04 -13.12
C ASP A 360 17.11 -11.59 -12.61
N CYS A 361 16.25 -10.67 -13.07
CA CYS A 361 16.15 -9.33 -12.50
C CYS A 361 15.79 -9.37 -11.01
N ARG A 362 14.78 -10.17 -10.63
CA ARG A 362 14.40 -10.33 -9.21
C ARG A 362 15.54 -10.94 -8.39
N ALA A 363 16.26 -11.94 -8.91
CA ALA A 363 17.40 -12.55 -8.23
C ALA A 363 18.55 -11.56 -7.97
N ALA A 364 18.76 -10.61 -8.89
CA ALA A 364 19.80 -9.59 -8.77
C ALA A 364 19.50 -8.58 -7.65
N VAL A 365 18.22 -8.20 -7.50
CA VAL A 365 17.74 -7.26 -6.47
C VAL A 365 17.54 -7.96 -5.12
N ARG A 366 16.88 -9.13 -5.12
CA ARG A 366 16.58 -9.95 -3.93
C ARG A 366 17.55 -11.10 -3.79
N ARG A 367 18.80 -10.77 -3.45
CA ARG A 367 19.89 -11.74 -3.34
C ARG A 367 19.57 -12.83 -2.32
N ALA A 368 19.85 -14.07 -2.67
CA ALA A 368 19.60 -15.26 -1.84
C ALA A 368 18.13 -15.46 -1.41
N SER A 369 17.16 -14.90 -2.15
CA SER A 369 15.72 -15.11 -1.92
C SER A 369 15.31 -16.58 -2.03
N PRO A 370 14.82 -17.21 -0.95
CA PRO A 370 14.26 -18.56 -1.03
C PRO A 370 13.04 -18.62 -1.96
N MET A 371 12.23 -17.57 -2.03
CA MET A 371 11.09 -17.49 -2.96
C MET A 371 11.54 -17.56 -4.43
N VAL A 372 12.59 -16.80 -4.81
CA VAL A 372 13.13 -16.84 -6.18
C VAL A 372 13.58 -18.27 -6.54
N ASN A 373 14.23 -18.97 -5.61
CA ASN A 373 14.64 -20.37 -5.83
C ASN A 373 13.43 -21.29 -6.05
N ARG A 374 12.33 -21.11 -5.31
CA ARG A 374 11.09 -21.88 -5.52
C ARG A 374 10.43 -21.55 -6.85
N LEU A 375 10.36 -20.27 -7.23
CA LEU A 375 9.77 -19.84 -8.50
C LEU A 375 10.58 -20.35 -9.70
N LYS A 376 11.92 -20.32 -9.64
CA LYS A 376 12.79 -20.87 -10.70
C LYS A 376 12.54 -22.36 -10.94
N LYS A 377 12.22 -23.14 -9.91
CA LYS A 377 11.87 -24.57 -10.04
C LYS A 377 10.53 -24.80 -10.76
N ARG A 378 9.68 -23.78 -10.91
CA ARG A 378 8.40 -23.87 -11.63
C ARG A 378 8.54 -23.61 -13.14
N LEU A 379 9.68 -23.11 -13.60
CA LEU A 379 9.96 -23.02 -15.03
C LEU A 379 10.04 -24.44 -15.61
N VAL A 380 9.21 -24.73 -16.60
CA VAL A 380 9.29 -25.98 -17.36
C VAL A 380 10.61 -25.98 -18.15
N PRO A 381 11.35 -27.11 -18.24
CA PRO A 381 12.54 -27.22 -19.07
C PRO A 381 12.31 -26.84 -20.54
#